data_AF-A0A8T8S8M6-F1
#
_entry.id   AF-A0A8T8S8M6-F1
#
_cell.length_a   1.000
_cell.length_b   1.000
_cell.length_c   1.000
_cell.angle_alpha   90.00
_cell.angle_beta   90.00
_cell.angle_gamma   90.00
#
_symmetry.space_group_name_H-M   'P 1'
#
loop_
_entity.id
_entity.type
_entity.pdbx_description
1 polymer ?
#
loop_
_entity_poly.entity_id
_entity_poly.type
_entity_poly.pdbx_seq_one_letter_code
_entity_poly.pdbx_strand_id
1 'polypeptide(L)'
;MADPPPAPWIGSVAPESVLWPGVEGTQQAAEWHNAPIDTWFLPKYAHLPHPVVPDEDIGGMLTELSATLRQRLDAVPPPPPSRRTRPGERPDNSRLKTYRTRLRPNTQQKEALRKTAGIFRWTYNRAVAYLKAHPNASLNDVREHSVTEDGLPLMNLSWVTPVPYSIREQACLEARTALQNGLAAVRDGKIPNFELKFRKKRALFSSFRIRTRDWVGGCLKIPNFGLGPGQHQTRIRTGIEVPSLEHDGACIKQENGSWFLLWQKDMGEEKMRVPAARGPQMCAIDPGVRTFATIYD
;
A
#
# COMPACT_ATOMS: atom_id res chain seq x y z
N MET A 1 15.56 43.90 11.95
CA MET A 1 15.07 42.93 12.94
C MET A 1 15.58 41.57 12.48
N ALA A 2 16.35 40.88 13.33
CA ALA A 2 16.98 39.60 13.01
C ALA A 2 15.97 38.45 13.16
N ASP A 3 16.11 37.42 12.32
CA ASP A 3 15.24 36.24 12.34
C ASP A 3 15.36 35.47 13.67
N PRO A 4 14.25 34.88 14.17
CA PRO A 4 14.28 34.08 15.39
C PRO A 4 15.08 32.79 15.17
N PRO A 5 15.82 32.32 16.18
CA PRO A 5 16.63 31.11 16.07
C PRO A 5 15.75 29.86 15.84
N PRO A 6 16.27 28.85 15.11
CA PRO A 6 15.55 27.61 14.85
C PRO A 6 15.24 26.83 16.13
N ALA A 7 14.12 26.11 16.12
CA ALA A 7 13.62 25.38 17.28
C ALA A 7 14.56 24.22 17.69
N PRO A 8 14.78 23.98 19.00
CA PRO A 8 15.84 23.13 19.57
C PRO A 8 15.69 21.60 19.36
N TRP A 9 14.82 21.17 18.46
CA TRP A 9 14.55 19.76 18.13
C TRP A 9 14.92 19.42 16.68
N ILE A 10 15.45 20.38 15.93
CA ILE A 10 16.22 20.13 14.71
C ILE A 10 17.62 19.75 15.18
N GLY A 11 17.79 18.47 15.52
CA GLY A 11 19.12 17.89 15.72
C GLY A 11 19.94 18.12 14.45
N SER A 12 20.95 18.96 14.59
CA SER A 12 22.02 19.19 13.65
C SER A 12 22.60 17.88 13.16
N VAL A 13 22.23 17.46 11.96
CA VAL A 13 23.12 16.60 11.17
C VAL A 13 24.18 17.56 10.64
N ALA A 14 25.23 17.76 11.43
CA ALA A 14 26.46 18.32 10.91
C ALA A 14 26.88 17.43 9.72
N PRO A 15 27.21 17.98 8.56
CA PRO A 15 27.84 17.21 7.51
C PRO A 15 29.29 17.01 7.95
N GLU A 16 29.53 16.08 8.87
CA GLU A 16 30.85 15.48 8.95
C GLU A 16 31.02 14.76 7.60
N SER A 17 31.83 15.37 6.75
CA SER A 17 32.27 14.81 5.49
C SER A 17 33.11 13.58 5.79
N VAL A 18 32.44 12.44 5.94
CA VAL A 18 33.11 11.13 5.92
C VAL A 18 33.49 10.87 4.46
N LEU A 19 34.75 11.18 4.14
CA LEU A 19 35.40 10.76 2.90
C LEU A 19 35.45 9.23 2.90
N TRP A 20 34.97 8.61 1.81
CA TRP A 20 34.95 7.15 1.63
C TRP A 20 36.16 6.68 0.78
N PRO A 21 36.62 5.45 1.00
CA PRO A 21 37.91 4.96 0.55
C PRO A 21 37.88 4.64 -0.94
N GLY A 22 38.90 5.09 -1.65
CA GLY A 22 39.00 4.94 -3.10
C GLY A 22 39.92 5.97 -3.76
N VAL A 23 40.52 6.87 -2.99
CA VAL A 23 41.65 7.67 -3.46
C VAL A 23 42.92 6.99 -2.96
N GLU A 24 43.60 6.28 -3.85
CA GLU A 24 44.97 5.86 -3.62
C GLU A 24 45.81 7.08 -3.22
N GLY A 25 46.51 6.98 -2.07
CA GLY A 25 47.43 8.01 -1.61
C GLY A 25 47.04 8.78 -0.35
N THR A 26 46.06 8.34 0.45
CA THR A 26 45.79 8.97 1.77
C THR A 26 46.16 8.06 2.95
N GLN A 27 46.74 8.67 3.99
CA GLN A 27 47.32 8.01 5.18
C GLN A 27 46.37 7.06 5.93
N GLN A 28 45.05 7.17 5.74
CA GLN A 28 44.08 6.27 6.35
C GLN A 28 44.12 4.85 5.78
N ALA A 29 44.55 4.62 4.54
CA ALA A 29 44.64 3.26 3.99
C ALA A 29 45.63 2.36 4.78
N ALA A 30 46.62 2.97 5.44
CA ALA A 30 47.59 2.26 6.28
C ALA A 30 47.01 1.80 7.62
N GLU A 31 45.95 2.45 8.13
CA GLU A 31 45.35 2.12 9.43
C GLU A 31 44.42 0.89 9.35
N TRP A 32 43.84 0.59 8.18
CA TRP A 32 42.95 -0.56 7.99
C TRP A 32 43.68 -1.90 7.93
N HIS A 33 44.97 -1.91 7.58
CA HIS A 33 45.79 -3.12 7.64
C HIS A 33 46.08 -3.59 9.08
N ASN A 34 45.88 -2.72 10.08
CA ASN A 34 46.13 -3.01 11.49
C ASN A 34 44.84 -3.17 12.32
N ALA A 35 43.67 -3.27 11.68
CA ALA A 35 42.40 -3.42 12.39
C ALA A 35 42.31 -4.80 13.10
N PRO A 36 41.83 -4.87 14.36
CA PRO A 36 41.67 -6.13 15.09
C PRO A 36 40.73 -7.11 14.36
N ILE A 37 41.09 -8.39 14.35
CA ILE A 37 40.50 -9.48 13.53
C ILE A 37 38.99 -9.75 13.81
N ASP A 38 38.40 -9.19 14.87
CA ASP A 38 37.03 -9.49 15.32
C ASP A 38 35.93 -8.54 14.79
N THR A 39 36.12 -7.92 13.62
CA THR A 39 35.02 -7.22 12.93
C THR A 39 34.25 -8.17 12.01
N TRP A 40 32.93 -8.26 12.22
CA TRP A 40 31.98 -9.09 11.45
C TRP A 40 31.90 -8.78 9.94
N PHE A 41 32.51 -7.67 9.51
CA PHE A 41 32.73 -7.31 8.12
C PHE A 41 34.23 -7.31 7.81
N LEU A 42 34.79 -8.49 7.64
CA LEU A 42 36.02 -8.63 6.85
C LEU A 42 35.62 -9.21 5.49
N PRO A 43 35.96 -8.57 4.36
CA PRO A 43 36.01 -9.28 3.09
C PRO A 43 37.09 -10.37 3.26
N LYS A 44 36.65 -11.61 3.47
CA LYS A 44 37.55 -12.76 3.40
C LYS A 44 37.98 -12.87 1.95
N TYR A 45 39.12 -12.28 1.60
CA TYR A 45 39.84 -12.64 0.40
C TYR A 45 40.33 -14.07 0.60
N ALA A 46 39.55 -15.02 0.13
CA ALA A 46 40.05 -16.37 -0.08
C ALA A 46 41.06 -16.29 -1.22
N HIS A 47 42.35 -16.25 -0.90
CA HIS A 47 43.37 -16.68 -1.83
C HIS A 47 43.14 -18.17 -2.08
N LEU A 48 42.31 -18.48 -3.07
CA LEU A 48 42.26 -19.82 -3.63
C LEU A 48 43.59 -20.01 -4.37
N PRO A 49 44.45 -20.95 -3.96
CA PRO A 49 45.56 -21.35 -4.81
C PRO A 49 44.91 -21.95 -6.05
N HIS A 50 44.90 -21.22 -7.16
CA HIS A 50 44.69 -21.86 -8.45
C HIS A 50 45.92 -22.71 -8.72
N PRO A 51 45.79 -24.05 -8.83
CA PRO A 51 46.81 -24.80 -9.52
C PRO A 51 46.74 -24.34 -10.97
N VAL A 52 47.64 -23.42 -11.36
CA VAL A 52 47.93 -23.19 -12.77
C VAL A 52 48.66 -24.46 -13.20
N VAL A 53 47.90 -25.45 -13.66
CA VAL A 53 48.46 -26.56 -14.42
C VAL A 53 48.89 -25.92 -15.75
N PRO A 54 50.20 -25.90 -16.07
CA PRO A 54 50.63 -25.47 -17.39
C PRO A 54 50.03 -26.45 -18.40
N ASP A 55 49.49 -25.93 -19.50
CA ASP A 55 48.98 -26.67 -20.67
C ASP A 55 47.49 -27.07 -20.71
N GLU A 56 46.64 -26.60 -19.79
CA GLU A 56 45.18 -26.68 -20.00
C GLU A 56 44.64 -25.39 -20.62
N ASP A 57 44.10 -25.47 -21.85
CA ASP A 57 43.37 -24.38 -22.50
C ASP A 57 42.00 -24.21 -21.84
N ILE A 58 42.02 -23.62 -20.65
CA ILE A 58 40.82 -23.30 -19.86
C ILE A 58 39.85 -22.44 -20.68
N GLY A 59 40.37 -21.57 -21.56
CA GLY A 59 39.56 -20.74 -22.45
C GLY A 59 38.79 -21.56 -23.47
N GLY A 60 39.46 -22.52 -24.11
CA GLY A 60 38.85 -23.50 -25.00
C GLY A 60 37.80 -24.35 -24.30
N MET A 61 38.11 -24.87 -23.12
CA MET A 61 37.17 -25.67 -22.32
C MET A 61 35.93 -24.88 -21.91
N LEU A 62 36.07 -23.64 -21.46
CA LEU A 62 34.93 -22.77 -21.13
C LEU A 62 34.08 -22.46 -22.36
N THR A 63 34.73 -22.28 -23.51
CA THR A 63 34.04 -22.02 -24.77
C THR A 63 33.21 -23.23 -25.19
N GLU A 64 33.78 -24.42 -25.13
CA GLU A 64 33.12 -25.69 -25.46
C GLU A 64 31.98 -26.02 -24.48
N LEU A 65 32.20 -25.78 -23.17
CA LEU A 65 31.16 -25.93 -22.16
C LEU A 65 30.00 -24.93 -22.38
N SER A 66 30.31 -23.69 -22.77
CA SER A 66 29.30 -22.68 -23.11
C SER A 66 28.49 -23.05 -24.35
N ALA A 67 29.15 -23.62 -25.37
CA ALA A 67 28.50 -24.09 -26.59
C ALA A 67 27.56 -25.27 -26.28
N THR A 68 28.04 -26.21 -25.47
CA THR A 68 27.24 -27.38 -25.02
C THR A 68 26.02 -26.96 -24.20
N LEU A 69 26.17 -25.99 -23.30
CA LEU A 69 25.06 -25.45 -22.51
C LEU A 69 24.03 -24.73 -23.39
N ARG A 70 24.46 -23.93 -24.38
CA ARG A 70 23.55 -23.29 -25.35
C ARG A 70 22.77 -24.33 -26.14
N GLN A 71 23.45 -25.34 -26.66
CA GLN A 71 22.81 -26.43 -27.41
C GLN A 71 21.75 -27.17 -26.57
N ARG A 72 22.01 -27.39 -25.27
CA ARG A 72 21.04 -28.01 -24.36
C ARG A 72 19.87 -27.09 -24.00
N LEU A 73 20.12 -25.79 -23.84
CA LEU A 73 19.06 -24.79 -23.60
C LEU A 73 18.17 -24.59 -24.82
N ASP A 74 18.73 -24.69 -26.03
CA ASP A 74 17.97 -24.59 -27.28
C ASP A 74 17.18 -25.88 -27.59
N ALA A 75 17.69 -27.05 -27.17
CA ALA A 75 17.04 -28.34 -27.37
C ALA A 75 15.84 -28.59 -26.43
N VAL A 76 15.78 -27.89 -25.30
CA VAL A 76 14.67 -27.99 -24.33
C VAL A 76 13.99 -26.63 -24.25
N PRO A 77 12.85 -26.40 -24.95
CA PRO A 77 12.11 -25.17 -24.78
C PRO A 77 11.81 -24.99 -23.29
N PRO A 78 12.04 -23.80 -22.72
CA PRO A 78 11.75 -23.56 -21.31
C PRO A 78 10.31 -24.00 -21.06
N PRO A 79 10.03 -24.75 -19.97
CA PRO A 79 8.66 -25.09 -19.66
C PRO A 79 7.86 -23.78 -19.66
N PRO A 80 6.65 -23.77 -20.26
CA PRO A 80 5.83 -22.57 -20.28
C PRO A 80 5.77 -22.06 -18.85
N PRO A 81 6.03 -20.76 -18.62
CA PRO A 81 6.13 -20.23 -17.28
C PRO A 81 4.90 -20.69 -16.52
N SER A 82 5.13 -21.38 -15.40
CA SER A 82 4.06 -21.81 -14.52
C SER A 82 3.17 -20.60 -14.31
N ARG A 83 1.95 -20.66 -14.85
CA ARG A 83 0.95 -19.59 -14.75
C ARG A 83 0.43 -19.62 -13.32
N ARG A 84 1.31 -19.31 -12.36
CA ARG A 84 0.96 -18.96 -11.00
C ARG A 84 0.22 -17.66 -11.14
N THR A 85 -1.11 -17.74 -11.18
CA THR A 85 -1.96 -16.58 -10.99
C THR A 85 -1.47 -15.88 -9.74
N ARG A 86 -0.95 -14.66 -9.92
CA ARG A 86 -0.51 -13.89 -8.75
C ARG A 86 -1.75 -13.62 -7.91
N PRO A 87 -1.65 -13.65 -6.57
CA PRO A 87 -2.78 -13.28 -5.72
C PRO A 87 -3.31 -11.89 -6.13
N GLY A 88 -4.50 -11.86 -6.76
CA GLY A 88 -5.13 -10.63 -7.28
C GLY A 88 -5.32 -10.54 -8.80
N GLU A 89 -4.89 -11.53 -9.59
CA GLU A 89 -5.21 -11.57 -11.03
C GLU A 89 -6.71 -11.89 -11.24
N ARG A 90 -7.45 -10.91 -11.77
CA ARG A 90 -8.83 -11.10 -12.20
C ARG A 90 -8.87 -11.91 -13.52
N PRO A 91 -10.00 -12.59 -13.83
CA PRO A 91 -10.13 -13.39 -15.06
C PRO A 91 -9.90 -12.59 -16.36
N ASP A 92 -10.06 -11.27 -16.30
CA ASP A 92 -9.95 -10.33 -17.42
C ASP A 92 -8.56 -9.67 -17.56
N ASN A 93 -7.55 -10.10 -16.78
CA ASN A 93 -6.21 -9.51 -16.77
C ASN A 93 -6.18 -8.00 -16.43
N SER A 94 -7.30 -7.41 -15.97
CA SER A 94 -7.36 -6.00 -15.60
C SER A 94 -6.56 -5.76 -14.31
N ARG A 95 -5.66 -4.78 -14.34
CA ARG A 95 -4.89 -4.39 -13.16
C ARG A 95 -5.60 -3.25 -12.46
N LEU A 96 -6.09 -3.49 -11.25
CA LEU A 96 -6.61 -2.40 -10.41
C LEU A 96 -5.47 -1.51 -9.92
N LYS A 97 -5.52 -0.22 -10.25
CA LYS A 97 -4.62 0.77 -9.65
C LYS A 97 -5.38 1.56 -8.60
N THR A 98 -4.81 1.62 -7.40
CA THR A 98 -5.33 2.46 -6.32
C THR A 98 -4.68 3.84 -6.37
N TYR A 99 -5.48 4.88 -6.43
CA TYR A 99 -5.09 6.27 -6.39
C TYR A 99 -5.31 6.85 -5.00
N ARG A 100 -4.43 7.78 -4.61
CA ARG A 100 -4.54 8.55 -3.36
C ARG A 100 -4.71 10.02 -3.70
N THR A 101 -5.93 10.51 -3.60
CA THR A 101 -6.26 11.92 -3.86
C THR A 101 -6.37 12.69 -2.55
N ARG A 102 -5.64 13.81 -2.42
CA ARG A 102 -5.75 14.68 -1.24
C ARG A 102 -7.08 15.41 -1.23
N LEU A 103 -7.76 15.42 -0.08
CA LEU A 103 -8.94 16.22 0.18
C LEU A 103 -8.55 17.46 0.99
N ARG A 104 -9.10 18.62 0.65
CA ARG A 104 -8.87 19.90 1.31
C ARG A 104 -10.18 20.42 1.94
N PRO A 105 -10.68 19.75 3.00
CA PRO A 105 -11.90 20.18 3.66
C PRO A 105 -11.70 21.45 4.50
N ASN A 106 -12.71 22.32 4.52
CA ASN A 106 -12.80 23.43 5.48
C ASN A 106 -13.17 22.92 6.90
N THR A 107 -13.33 23.82 7.87
CA THR A 107 -13.62 23.45 9.26
C THR A 107 -14.93 22.67 9.42
N GLN A 108 -16.03 23.14 8.81
CA GLN A 108 -17.33 22.47 8.87
C GLN A 108 -17.28 21.09 8.19
N GLN A 109 -16.63 20.99 7.04
CA GLN A 109 -16.44 19.73 6.32
C GLN A 109 -15.57 18.75 7.12
N LYS A 110 -14.53 19.22 7.80
CA LYS A 110 -13.72 18.38 8.71
C LYS A 110 -14.57 17.80 9.83
N GLU A 111 -15.48 18.59 10.40
CA GLU A 111 -16.39 18.11 11.43
C GLU A 111 -17.34 17.04 10.88
N ALA A 112 -17.95 17.28 9.71
CA ALA A 112 -18.76 16.29 9.01
C ALA A 112 -18.01 14.96 8.81
N LEU A 113 -16.79 15.02 8.26
CA LEU A 113 -15.97 13.82 8.04
C LEU A 113 -15.62 13.09 9.35
N ARG A 114 -15.32 13.82 10.44
CA ARG A 114 -15.06 13.22 11.76
C ARG A 114 -16.30 12.55 12.35
N LYS A 115 -17.46 13.20 12.25
CA LYS A 115 -18.76 12.63 12.69
C LYS A 115 -19.04 11.35 11.91
N THR A 116 -18.91 11.39 10.59
CA THR A 116 -19.07 10.21 9.72
C THR A 116 -18.12 9.09 10.08
N ALA A 117 -16.82 9.35 10.25
CA ALA A 117 -15.86 8.33 10.65
C ALA A 117 -16.14 7.75 12.04
N GLY A 118 -16.63 8.59 12.97
CA GLY A 118 -17.06 8.19 14.31
C GLY A 118 -18.26 7.23 14.27
N ILE A 119 -19.29 7.58 13.50
CA ILE A 119 -20.50 6.78 13.31
C ILE A 119 -20.18 5.48 12.58
N PHE A 120 -19.37 5.52 11.52
CA PHE A 120 -18.91 4.33 10.81
C PHE A 120 -18.19 3.35 11.74
N ARG A 121 -17.29 3.84 12.60
CA ARG A 121 -16.63 3.03 13.63
C ARG A 121 -17.63 2.45 14.64
N TRP A 122 -18.58 3.26 15.10
CA TRP A 122 -19.62 2.80 16.02
C TRP A 122 -20.47 1.69 15.41
N THR A 123 -20.95 1.87 14.17
CA THR A 123 -21.72 0.86 13.43
C THR A 123 -20.91 -0.41 13.20
N TYR A 124 -19.63 -0.30 12.83
CA TYR A 124 -18.73 -1.45 12.73
C TYR A 124 -18.62 -2.20 14.06
N ASN A 125 -18.41 -1.49 15.18
CA ASN A 125 -18.28 -2.13 16.49
C ASN A 125 -19.59 -2.79 16.95
N ARG A 126 -20.74 -2.18 16.64
CA ARG A 126 -22.05 -2.78 16.89
C ARG A 126 -22.23 -4.06 16.07
N ALA A 127 -21.84 -4.05 14.80
CA ALA A 127 -21.85 -5.24 13.95
C ALA A 127 -20.89 -6.33 14.47
N VAL A 128 -19.70 -5.97 14.97
CA VAL A 128 -18.77 -6.93 15.60
C VAL A 128 -19.38 -7.56 16.86
N ALA A 129 -20.03 -6.76 17.72
CA ALA A 129 -20.68 -7.30 18.93
C ALA A 129 -21.76 -8.32 18.56
N TYR A 130 -22.58 -8.00 17.56
CA TYR A 130 -23.61 -8.90 17.05
C TYR A 130 -23.02 -10.18 16.44
N LEU A 131 -21.98 -10.06 15.60
CA LEU A 131 -21.30 -11.19 14.95
C LEU A 131 -20.54 -12.09 15.94
N LYS A 132 -20.06 -11.55 17.05
CA LYS A 132 -19.48 -12.37 18.13
C LYS A 132 -20.53 -13.27 18.78
N ALA A 133 -21.77 -12.78 18.94
CA ALA A 133 -22.89 -13.57 19.46
C ALA A 133 -23.54 -14.48 18.40
N HIS A 134 -23.52 -14.06 17.13
CA HIS A 134 -24.14 -14.76 15.99
C HIS A 134 -23.16 -14.91 14.83
N PRO A 135 -22.16 -15.81 14.92
CA PRO A 135 -21.09 -15.92 13.92
C PRO A 135 -21.58 -16.28 12.50
N ASN A 136 -22.72 -16.97 12.40
CA ASN A 136 -23.30 -17.43 11.14
C ASN A 136 -24.33 -16.45 10.55
N ALA A 137 -24.51 -15.27 11.16
CA ALA A 137 -25.49 -14.30 10.71
C ALA A 137 -25.28 -13.87 9.25
N SER A 138 -26.40 -13.69 8.55
CA SER A 138 -26.43 -13.15 7.20
C SER A 138 -26.08 -11.66 7.22
N LEU A 139 -25.73 -11.07 6.05
CA LEU A 139 -25.54 -9.62 5.98
C LEU A 139 -26.85 -8.88 6.26
N ASN A 140 -28.00 -9.48 5.99
CA ASN A 140 -29.31 -8.88 6.27
C ASN A 140 -29.48 -8.73 7.77
N ASP A 141 -29.25 -9.79 8.54
CA ASP A 141 -29.41 -9.79 9.99
C ASP A 141 -28.47 -8.76 10.65
N VAL A 142 -27.22 -8.67 10.17
CA VAL A 142 -26.25 -7.68 10.69
C VAL A 142 -26.71 -6.25 10.38
N ARG A 143 -27.28 -6.00 9.19
CA ARG A 143 -27.79 -4.69 8.78
C ARG A 143 -29.04 -4.31 9.57
N GLU A 144 -29.97 -5.25 9.74
CA GLU A 144 -31.18 -5.05 10.52
C GLU A 144 -30.84 -4.64 11.95
N HIS A 145 -29.92 -5.36 12.59
CA HIS A 145 -29.47 -5.05 13.96
C HIS A 145 -28.66 -3.73 14.08
N SER A 146 -27.85 -3.39 13.07
CA SER A 146 -26.79 -2.36 13.23
C SER A 146 -27.01 -1.07 12.43
N VAL A 147 -27.96 -1.07 11.49
CA VAL A 147 -28.19 0.03 10.54
C VAL A 147 -29.65 0.42 10.44
N THR A 148 -30.57 -0.54 10.35
CA THR A 148 -32.00 -0.23 10.26
C THR A 148 -32.47 0.50 11.52
N GLU A 149 -33.36 1.48 11.36
CA GLU A 149 -33.80 2.34 12.47
C GLU A 149 -34.41 1.52 13.61
N ASP A 150 -35.20 0.50 13.30
CA ASP A 150 -35.80 -0.41 14.28
C ASP A 150 -34.77 -1.20 15.09
N GLY A 151 -33.59 -1.47 14.52
CA GLY A 151 -32.50 -2.16 15.22
C GLY A 151 -31.57 -1.24 16.01
N LEU A 152 -31.70 0.09 15.85
CA LEU A 152 -30.90 1.06 16.58
C LEU A 152 -31.55 1.38 17.94
N PRO A 153 -30.76 1.54 19.02
CA PRO A 153 -31.31 2.04 20.28
C PRO A 153 -31.91 3.43 20.08
N LEU A 154 -33.06 3.71 20.71
CA LEU A 154 -33.79 4.97 20.54
C LEU A 154 -32.89 6.21 20.80
N MET A 155 -32.05 6.13 21.83
CA MET A 155 -31.09 7.18 22.21
C MET A 155 -29.98 7.43 21.16
N ASN A 156 -29.81 6.53 20.18
CA ASN A 156 -28.78 6.62 19.15
C ASN A 156 -29.29 7.13 17.80
N LEU A 157 -30.60 7.05 17.53
CA LEU A 157 -31.18 7.38 16.23
C LEU A 157 -30.76 8.78 15.77
N SER A 158 -30.96 9.80 16.62
CA SER A 158 -30.77 11.22 16.26
C SER A 158 -29.37 11.57 15.76
N TRP A 159 -28.33 10.89 16.25
CA TRP A 159 -26.95 11.18 15.85
C TRP A 159 -26.35 10.16 14.88
N VAL A 160 -26.93 8.95 14.74
CA VAL A 160 -26.46 7.92 13.80
C VAL A 160 -27.08 8.09 12.40
N THR A 161 -28.39 8.32 12.32
CA THR A 161 -29.14 8.40 11.05
C THR A 161 -28.78 9.59 10.15
N PRO A 162 -28.17 10.69 10.64
CA PRO A 162 -27.62 11.71 9.75
C PRO A 162 -26.62 11.15 8.73
N VAL A 163 -25.88 10.09 9.05
CA VAL A 163 -25.00 9.43 8.08
C VAL A 163 -25.82 8.51 7.15
N PRO A 164 -25.64 8.61 5.82
CA PRO A 164 -26.33 7.78 4.85
C PRO A 164 -26.29 6.29 5.17
N TYR A 165 -27.41 5.61 4.93
CA TYR A 165 -27.55 4.16 5.10
C TYR A 165 -26.42 3.40 4.39
N SER A 166 -26.08 3.77 3.16
CA SER A 166 -25.01 3.16 2.35
C SER A 166 -23.65 3.12 3.07
N ILE A 167 -23.28 4.21 3.75
CA ILE A 167 -22.02 4.31 4.49
C ILE A 167 -22.07 3.44 5.75
N ARG A 168 -23.20 3.46 6.47
CA ARG A 168 -23.39 2.61 7.67
C ARG A 168 -23.43 1.12 7.32
N GLU A 169 -24.05 0.77 6.20
CA GLU A 169 -24.07 -0.57 5.63
C GLU A 169 -22.66 -1.05 5.27
N GLN A 170 -21.82 -0.20 4.68
CA GLN A 170 -20.42 -0.54 4.41
C GLN A 170 -19.64 -0.92 5.67
N ALA A 171 -19.95 -0.31 6.82
CA ALA A 171 -19.34 -0.71 8.09
C ALA A 171 -19.73 -2.15 8.50
N CYS A 172 -20.98 -2.54 8.26
CA CYS A 172 -21.46 -3.90 8.52
C CYS A 172 -20.83 -4.91 7.57
N LEU A 173 -20.72 -4.56 6.28
CA LEU A 173 -20.05 -5.39 5.29
C LEU A 173 -18.59 -5.62 5.67
N GLU A 174 -17.86 -4.58 6.06
CA GLU A 174 -16.47 -4.72 6.52
C GLU A 174 -16.33 -5.65 7.74
N ALA A 175 -17.26 -5.59 8.69
CA ALA A 175 -17.24 -6.48 9.87
C ALA A 175 -17.47 -7.95 9.46
N ARG A 176 -18.47 -8.20 8.61
CA ARG A 176 -18.79 -9.55 8.12
C ARG A 176 -17.67 -10.13 7.26
N THR A 177 -17.13 -9.35 6.32
CA THR A 177 -16.01 -9.77 5.47
C THR A 177 -14.76 -10.07 6.31
N ALA A 178 -14.48 -9.27 7.35
CA ALA A 178 -13.38 -9.55 8.26
C ALA A 178 -13.56 -10.91 8.98
N LEU A 179 -14.78 -11.22 9.44
CA LEU A 179 -15.09 -12.51 10.04
C LEU A 179 -14.91 -13.67 9.04
N GLN A 180 -15.52 -13.56 7.86
CA GLN A 180 -15.46 -14.59 6.83
C GLN A 180 -14.02 -14.88 6.39
N ASN A 181 -13.23 -13.84 6.14
CA ASN A 181 -11.83 -13.98 5.75
C ASN A 181 -10.99 -14.59 6.88
N GLY A 182 -11.24 -14.18 8.13
CA GLY A 182 -10.55 -14.72 9.30
C GLY A 182 -10.82 -16.22 9.50
N LEU A 183 -12.09 -16.63 9.46
CA LEU A 183 -12.48 -18.03 9.56
C LEU A 183 -11.97 -18.86 8.39
N ALA A 184 -12.00 -18.30 7.16
CA ALA A 184 -11.41 -18.95 6.00
C ALA A 184 -9.90 -19.15 6.16
N ALA A 185 -9.17 -18.15 6.66
CA ALA A 185 -7.73 -18.27 6.90
C ALA A 185 -7.37 -19.32 7.95
N VAL A 186 -8.18 -19.49 9.00
CA VAL A 186 -8.01 -20.57 10.00
C VAL A 186 -8.24 -21.93 9.36
N ARG A 187 -9.35 -22.09 8.62
CA ARG A 187 -9.69 -23.33 7.91
C ARG A 187 -8.64 -23.71 6.87
N ASP A 188 -8.07 -22.74 6.16
CA ASP A 188 -7.00 -22.93 5.18
C ASP A 188 -5.63 -23.20 5.83
N GLY A 189 -5.52 -23.19 7.17
CA GLY A 189 -4.26 -23.37 7.89
C GLY A 189 -3.28 -22.20 7.76
N LYS A 190 -3.71 -21.03 7.27
CA LYS A 190 -2.85 -19.84 7.10
C LYS A 190 -2.53 -19.18 8.45
N ILE A 191 -3.43 -19.29 9.42
CA ILE A 191 -3.27 -18.78 10.79
C ILE A 191 -3.84 -19.79 11.79
N PRO A 192 -3.30 -19.89 13.02
CA PRO A 192 -3.75 -20.88 14.01
C PRO A 192 -5.11 -20.54 14.62
N ASN A 193 -5.38 -19.25 14.83
CA ASN A 193 -6.63 -18.76 15.41
C ASN A 193 -7.01 -17.38 14.86
N PHE A 194 -8.28 -17.03 14.97
CA PHE A 194 -8.80 -15.74 14.55
C PHE A 194 -9.75 -15.17 15.61
N GLU A 195 -9.55 -13.89 15.94
CA GLU A 195 -10.46 -13.14 16.79
C GLU A 195 -10.93 -11.88 16.05
N LEU A 196 -12.25 -11.73 15.90
CA LEU A 196 -12.84 -10.51 15.34
C LEU A 196 -12.75 -9.37 16.37
N LYS A 197 -11.93 -8.35 16.10
CA LYS A 197 -11.64 -7.26 17.05
C LYS A 197 -12.47 -6.01 16.80
N PHE A 198 -12.81 -5.30 17.87
CA PHE A 198 -13.39 -3.96 17.79
C PHE A 198 -12.38 -2.94 17.28
N ARG A 199 -12.86 -1.92 16.56
CA ARG A 199 -12.08 -0.76 16.14
C ARG A 199 -11.90 0.23 17.28
N LYS A 200 -10.64 0.54 17.56
CA LYS A 200 -10.23 1.57 18.52
C LYS A 200 -10.33 2.97 17.88
N LYS A 201 -10.67 3.97 18.69
CA LYS A 201 -10.55 5.39 18.29
C LYS A 201 -9.07 5.76 18.37
N ARG A 202 -8.52 6.37 17.32
CA ARG A 202 -7.16 6.91 17.32
C ARG A 202 -7.22 8.39 16.96
N ALA A 203 -6.51 9.23 17.70
CA ALA A 203 -6.41 10.65 17.36
C ALA A 203 -5.74 10.78 15.98
N LEU A 204 -6.25 11.68 15.13
CA LEU A 204 -5.72 11.95 13.78
C LEU A 204 -5.76 10.78 12.77
N PHE A 205 -6.23 9.61 13.17
CA PHE A 205 -6.37 8.43 12.32
C PHE A 205 -7.81 7.94 12.36
N SER A 206 -8.48 8.05 11.22
CA SER A 206 -9.83 7.54 11.05
C SER A 206 -10.08 7.23 9.58
N SER A 207 -11.03 6.34 9.31
CA SER A 207 -11.40 6.02 7.94
C SER A 207 -12.81 5.48 7.87
N PHE A 208 -13.45 5.68 6.72
CA PHE A 208 -14.70 5.05 6.37
C PHE A 208 -14.76 4.75 4.87
N ARG A 209 -15.46 3.68 4.51
CA ARG A 209 -15.69 3.33 3.12
C ARG A 209 -16.96 3.97 2.59
N ILE A 210 -16.93 4.26 1.31
CA ILE A 210 -18.04 4.80 0.54
C ILE A 210 -18.26 3.94 -0.71
N ARG A 211 -19.47 3.98 -1.24
CA ARG A 211 -19.81 3.42 -2.55
C ARG A 211 -19.68 4.47 -3.64
N THR A 212 -19.65 4.00 -4.87
CA THR A 212 -19.74 4.85 -6.07
C THR A 212 -20.92 5.83 -5.98
N ARG A 213 -22.10 5.36 -5.56
CA ARG A 213 -23.32 6.19 -5.36
C ARG A 213 -23.20 7.29 -4.31
N ASP A 214 -22.24 7.18 -3.40
CA ASP A 214 -21.99 8.20 -2.36
C ASP A 214 -21.07 9.31 -2.90
N TRP A 215 -20.55 9.16 -4.12
CA TRP A 215 -19.68 10.12 -4.80
C TRP A 215 -20.33 10.58 -6.11
N VAL A 216 -20.97 11.75 -6.10
CA VAL A 216 -21.78 12.25 -7.21
C VAL A 216 -21.24 13.59 -7.69
N GLY A 217 -20.98 13.72 -9.00
CA GLY A 217 -20.49 14.97 -9.60
C GLY A 217 -19.17 15.45 -8.98
N GLY A 218 -18.29 14.53 -8.63
CA GLY A 218 -17.04 14.82 -7.94
C GLY A 218 -17.17 15.29 -6.49
N CYS A 219 -18.29 14.95 -5.83
CA CYS A 219 -18.61 15.34 -4.46
C CYS A 219 -18.98 14.13 -3.60
N LEU A 220 -18.49 14.07 -2.37
CA LEU A 220 -19.01 13.16 -1.34
C LEU A 220 -20.42 13.62 -0.91
N LYS A 221 -21.40 12.72 -0.96
CA LYS A 221 -22.81 12.97 -0.61
C LYS A 221 -23.12 12.53 0.82
N ILE A 222 -23.20 13.51 1.73
CA ILE A 222 -23.67 13.34 3.12
C ILE A 222 -24.60 14.53 3.42
N PRO A 223 -25.85 14.50 2.94
CA PRO A 223 -26.72 15.68 2.90
C PRO A 223 -26.98 16.28 4.28
N ASN A 224 -27.21 15.44 5.29
CA ASN A 224 -27.49 15.89 6.65
C ASN A 224 -26.28 16.56 7.34
N PHE A 225 -25.08 16.44 6.76
CA PHE A 225 -23.89 17.19 7.17
C PHE A 225 -23.46 18.25 6.14
N GLY A 226 -24.36 18.64 5.22
CA GLY A 226 -24.10 19.70 4.25
C GLY A 226 -23.05 19.34 3.20
N LEU A 227 -22.84 18.05 2.92
CA LEU A 227 -21.92 17.59 1.87
C LEU A 227 -22.68 17.02 0.68
N GLY A 228 -22.30 17.45 -0.53
CA GLY A 228 -22.84 16.93 -1.80
C GLY A 228 -23.12 18.03 -2.83
N PRO A 229 -23.81 17.70 -3.93
CA PRO A 229 -24.04 18.60 -5.06
C PRO A 229 -25.29 19.48 -4.94
N GLY A 230 -26.12 19.31 -3.89
CA GLY A 230 -27.41 19.98 -3.76
C GLY A 230 -27.32 21.46 -3.37
N GLN A 231 -28.44 22.18 -3.50
CA GLN A 231 -28.59 23.54 -2.98
C GLN A 231 -28.29 23.53 -1.46
N HIS A 232 -27.45 24.47 -0.99
CA HIS A 232 -26.92 24.53 0.39
C HIS A 232 -25.95 23.43 0.81
N GLN A 233 -25.48 22.57 -0.12
CA GLN A 233 -24.42 21.61 0.14
C GLN A 233 -23.07 22.13 -0.34
N THR A 234 -22.00 21.65 0.30
CA THR A 234 -20.63 22.05 -0.01
C THR A 234 -19.83 20.89 -0.61
N ARG A 235 -19.03 21.20 -1.63
CA ARG A 235 -18.05 20.28 -2.22
C ARG A 235 -16.72 20.38 -1.47
N ILE A 236 -16.14 19.24 -1.12
CA ILE A 236 -14.78 19.19 -0.60
C ILE A 236 -13.82 19.36 -1.78
N ARG A 237 -12.92 20.35 -1.70
CA ARG A 237 -11.90 20.55 -2.74
C ARG A 237 -10.95 19.36 -2.78
N THR A 238 -10.60 18.90 -3.98
CA THR A 238 -9.66 17.79 -4.18
C THR A 238 -8.32 18.28 -4.73
N GLY A 239 -7.27 17.46 -4.58
CA GLY A 239 -5.96 17.69 -5.18
C GLY A 239 -5.97 17.58 -6.70
N ILE A 240 -6.72 16.59 -7.18
CA ILE A 240 -6.97 16.25 -8.58
C ILE A 240 -8.47 16.05 -8.68
N GLU A 241 -9.08 16.47 -9.78
CA GLU A 241 -10.50 16.22 -10.01
C GLU A 241 -10.78 14.72 -10.12
N VAL A 242 -11.78 14.25 -9.38
CA VAL A 242 -12.27 12.86 -9.42
C VAL A 242 -13.77 12.96 -9.70
N PRO A 243 -14.22 12.98 -10.96
CA PRO A 243 -15.62 13.25 -11.28
C PRO A 243 -16.55 12.11 -10.84
N SER A 244 -16.07 10.87 -10.91
CA SER A 244 -16.79 9.65 -10.53
C SER A 244 -15.84 8.61 -9.94
N LEU A 245 -16.41 7.59 -9.29
CA LEU A 245 -15.69 6.40 -8.84
C LEU A 245 -16.12 5.22 -9.71
N GLU A 246 -15.17 4.41 -10.19
CA GLU A 246 -15.45 3.23 -11.02
C GLU A 246 -15.83 2.00 -10.18
N HIS A 247 -15.29 1.91 -8.97
CA HIS A 247 -15.52 0.77 -8.08
C HIS A 247 -16.02 1.20 -6.71
N ASP A 248 -16.86 0.33 -6.13
CA ASP A 248 -17.28 0.44 -4.74
C ASP A 248 -16.11 0.17 -3.79
N GLY A 249 -16.21 0.68 -2.56
CA GLY A 249 -15.20 0.44 -1.53
C GLY A 249 -14.06 1.45 -1.51
N ALA A 250 -14.22 2.58 -2.20
CA ALA A 250 -13.35 3.73 -1.99
C ALA A 250 -13.34 4.13 -0.50
N CYS A 251 -12.20 4.62 -0.03
CA CYS A 251 -11.95 4.88 1.38
C CYS A 251 -11.59 6.35 1.60
N ILE A 252 -12.37 7.02 2.43
CA ILE A 252 -12.02 8.34 2.96
C ILE A 252 -11.20 8.12 4.22
N LYS A 253 -9.97 8.63 4.24
CA LYS A 253 -8.99 8.38 5.30
C LYS A 253 -8.42 9.68 5.84
N GLN A 254 -8.36 9.77 7.16
CA GLN A 254 -7.60 10.80 7.88
C GLN A 254 -6.24 10.24 8.29
N GLU A 255 -5.17 10.97 7.98
CA GLU A 255 -3.81 10.69 8.43
C GLU A 255 -3.13 12.01 8.78
N ASN A 256 -2.57 12.12 9.99
CA ASN A 256 -1.81 13.29 10.46
C ASN A 256 -2.53 14.63 10.17
N GLY A 257 -3.84 14.68 10.43
CA GLY A 257 -4.66 15.88 10.23
C GLY A 257 -5.06 16.18 8.80
N SER A 258 -4.51 15.46 7.81
CA SER A 258 -4.89 15.54 6.40
C SER A 258 -5.93 14.48 6.04
N TRP A 259 -6.75 14.76 5.03
CA TRP A 259 -7.78 13.86 4.53
C TRP A 259 -7.44 13.41 3.11
N PHE A 260 -7.75 12.15 2.79
CA PHE A 260 -7.46 11.52 1.52
C PHE A 260 -8.65 10.68 1.07
N LEU A 261 -8.90 10.66 -0.24
CA LEU A 261 -9.74 9.69 -0.93
C LEU A 261 -8.82 8.65 -1.55
N LEU A 262 -8.97 7.39 -1.13
CA LEU A 262 -8.36 6.23 -1.74
C LEU A 262 -9.40 5.58 -2.64
N TRP A 263 -9.13 5.50 -3.94
CA TRP A 263 -10.09 4.98 -4.91
C TRP A 263 -9.37 4.16 -5.98
N GLN A 264 -10.12 3.32 -6.68
CA GLN A 264 -9.56 2.38 -7.64
C GLN A 264 -10.04 2.71 -9.04
N LYS A 265 -9.16 2.49 -10.01
CA LYS A 265 -9.43 2.55 -11.45
C LYS A 265 -8.97 1.26 -12.08
N ASP A 266 -9.74 0.75 -13.04
CA ASP A 266 -9.23 -0.30 -13.91
C ASP A 266 -8.14 0.30 -14.80
N MET A 267 -6.92 -0.20 -14.68
CA MET A 267 -5.93 -0.03 -15.73
C MET A 267 -6.30 -1.04 -16.80
N GLY A 268 -6.57 -0.55 -18.01
CA GLY A 268 -6.67 -1.44 -19.17
C GLY A 268 -5.39 -2.26 -19.32
N GLU A 269 -5.38 -3.17 -20.30
CA GLU A 269 -4.12 -3.66 -20.83
C GLU A 269 -3.36 -2.46 -21.40
N GLU A 270 -2.60 -1.73 -20.57
CA GLU A 270 -1.33 -1.26 -21.05
C GLU A 270 -0.59 -2.54 -21.42
N LYS A 271 -0.78 -2.98 -22.67
CA LYS A 271 0.35 -3.39 -23.47
C LYS A 271 1.35 -2.30 -23.20
N MET A 272 2.28 -2.56 -22.28
CA MET A 272 3.53 -1.85 -22.26
C MET A 272 3.87 -1.80 -23.75
N ARG A 273 3.80 -0.62 -24.38
CA ARG A 273 4.27 -0.47 -25.75
C ARG A 273 5.74 -0.77 -25.57
N VAL A 274 6.11 -2.04 -25.67
CA VAL A 274 7.44 -2.41 -26.09
C VAL A 274 7.49 -1.71 -27.44
N PRO A 275 8.22 -0.60 -27.59
CA PRO A 275 8.32 0.03 -28.88
C PRO A 275 8.83 -1.09 -29.78
N ALA A 276 8.09 -1.45 -30.82
CA ALA A 276 8.44 -2.56 -31.72
C ALA A 276 9.75 -2.31 -32.51
N ALA A 277 10.55 -1.31 -32.11
CA ALA A 277 11.71 -0.79 -32.82
C ALA A 277 12.87 -0.35 -31.90
N ARG A 278 12.93 -0.76 -30.64
CA ARG A 278 14.18 -0.67 -29.87
C ARG A 278 14.47 -2.06 -29.32
N GLY A 279 15.67 -2.59 -29.59
CA GLY A 279 16.16 -3.85 -29.02
C GLY A 279 16.14 -3.80 -27.48
N PRO A 280 16.70 -4.81 -26.78
CA PRO A 280 16.61 -4.86 -25.32
C PRO A 280 17.15 -3.56 -24.68
N GLN A 281 16.25 -2.65 -24.29
CA GLN A 281 16.56 -1.52 -23.42
C GLN A 281 16.65 -2.08 -22.00
N MET A 282 17.66 -2.93 -21.77
CA MET A 282 18.03 -3.36 -20.44
C MET A 282 18.97 -2.29 -19.89
N CYS A 283 18.51 -1.54 -18.90
CA CYS A 283 19.39 -0.81 -18.02
C CYS A 283 19.39 -1.51 -16.67
N ALA A 284 20.51 -2.14 -16.32
CA ALA A 284 20.73 -2.62 -14.98
C ALA A 284 21.24 -1.43 -14.15
N ILE A 285 20.37 -0.88 -13.32
CA ILE A 285 20.79 0.04 -12.27
C ILE A 285 21.11 -0.81 -11.04
N ASP A 286 22.35 -0.72 -10.57
CA ASP A 286 22.70 -1.13 -9.21
C ASP A 286 22.66 0.12 -8.32
N PRO A 287 21.53 0.41 -7.64
CA PRO A 287 21.48 1.50 -6.69
C PRO A 287 22.23 1.04 -5.45
N GLY A 288 23.55 1.19 -5.48
CA GLY A 288 24.37 1.17 -4.28
C GLY A 288 23.74 2.07 -3.21
N VAL A 289 24.01 1.78 -1.94
CA VAL A 289 23.23 2.24 -0.78
C VAL A 289 23.00 3.76 -0.69
N ARG A 290 23.76 4.60 -1.42
CA ARG A 290 23.62 6.08 -1.41
C ARG A 290 23.78 6.81 -2.76
N THR A 291 23.67 6.15 -3.92
CA THR A 291 23.82 6.84 -5.23
C THR A 291 22.45 7.06 -5.90
N PHE A 292 22.11 8.30 -6.24
CA PHE A 292 20.92 8.58 -7.06
C PHE A 292 21.23 8.23 -8.52
N ALA A 293 20.60 7.17 -9.03
CA ALA A 293 20.70 6.80 -10.42
C ALA A 293 19.68 7.58 -11.24
N THR A 294 20.17 8.35 -12.23
CA THR A 294 19.32 9.00 -13.23
C THR A 294 19.48 8.24 -14.55
N ILE A 295 18.37 7.72 -15.08
CA ILE A 295 18.31 7.30 -16.48
C ILE A 295 17.65 8.42 -17.27
N TYR A 296 18.23 8.74 -18.42
CA TYR A 296 17.58 9.56 -19.45
C TYR A 296 17.30 8.66 -20.66
N ASP A 297 16.13 8.85 -21.27
CA ASP A 297 15.72 8.24 -22.56
C ASP A 297 15.70 9.32 -23.66
#